data_AF-A0A956U1R9-F1
#
_entry.id   AF-A0A956U1R9-F1
#
_cell.length_a   1.000
_cell.length_b   1.000
_cell.length_c   1.000
_cell.angle_alpha   90.00
_cell.angle_beta   90.00
_cell.angle_gamma   90.00
#
_symmetry.space_group_name_H-M   'P 1'
#
loop_
_entity.id
_entity.type
_entity.pdbx_description
1 polymer ?
#
loop_
_entity_poly.entity_id
_entity_poly.type
_entity_poly.pdbx_seq_one_letter_code
_entity_poly.pdbx_strand_id
1 'polypeptide(L)'
;MEKLAFRVIIVLAAVSFVVYLFAREVSHVYALHQENERVKMQGEELEQANAELSKKIDLIKTDKAYMEKIIRDELGMIKTGEKIYRFKE
;
A
#
# COMPACT_ATOMS: atom_id res chain seq x y z
N MET A 1 16.94 35.40 47.78
CA MET A 1 17.18 35.42 46.32
C MET A 1 17.80 34.10 45.87
N GLU A 2 18.97 33.70 46.40
CA GLU A 2 19.70 32.50 45.95
C GLU A 2 18.93 31.17 46.07
N LYS A 3 18.24 30.93 47.20
CA LYS A 3 17.43 29.71 47.40
C LYS A 3 16.25 29.61 46.44
N LEU A 4 15.75 30.75 45.97
CA LEU A 4 14.61 30.82 45.04
C LEU A 4 15.07 30.57 43.60
N ALA A 5 16.22 31.15 43.23
CA ALA A 5 16.91 30.86 41.97
C ALA A 5 17.28 29.37 41.86
N PHE A 6 17.82 28.77 42.94
CA PHE A 6 18.16 27.34 42.96
C PHE A 6 16.93 26.43 42.76
N ARG A 7 15.80 26.75 43.39
CA ARG A 7 14.53 26.03 43.17
C ARG A 7 14.05 26.15 41.72
N VAL A 8 14.13 27.33 41.12
CA VAL A 8 13.74 27.55 39.73
C VAL A 8 14.64 26.76 38.77
N ILE A 9 15.94 26.72 39.02
CA ILE A 9 16.90 25.94 38.22
C ILE A 9 16.59 24.44 38.28
N ILE A 10 16.29 23.90 39.47
CA ILE A 10 15.91 22.49 39.63
C ILE A 10 14.64 22.17 38.85
N VAL A 11 13.62 23.04 38.93
CA VAL A 11 12.37 22.84 38.18
C VAL A 11 12.61 22.89 36.67
N LEU A 12 13.41 23.84 36.18
CA LEU A 12 13.78 23.93 34.76
C LEU A 12 14.55 22.69 34.29
N ALA A 13 15.49 22.20 35.10
CA ALA A 13 16.24 20.99 34.80
C ALA A 13 15.32 19.75 34.74
N ALA A 14 14.39 19.63 35.68
CA ALA A 14 13.41 18.55 35.70
C ALA A 14 12.49 18.58 34.47
N VAL A 15 11.97 19.76 34.10
CA VAL A 15 11.14 19.93 32.90
C VAL A 15 11.93 19.60 31.64
N SER A 16 13.17 20.07 31.52
CA SER A 16 14.03 19.79 30.37
C SER A 16 14.33 18.29 30.24
N PHE A 17 14.56 17.60 31.36
CA PHE A 17 14.79 16.16 31.40
C PHE A 17 13.56 15.37 30.94
N VAL A 18 12.37 15.76 31.41
CA VAL A 18 11.10 15.19 30.96
C VAL A 18 10.94 15.39 29.45
N VAL A 19 11.07 16.62 28.95
CA VAL A 19 10.95 16.90 27.51
C VAL A 19 11.93 16.08 26.68
N TYR A 20 13.18 15.93 27.15
CA TYR A 20 14.19 15.12 26.46
C TYR A 20 13.78 13.64 26.36
N LEU A 21 13.22 13.05 27.43
CA LEU A 21 12.74 11.67 27.41
C LEU A 21 11.58 11.47 26.43
N PHE A 22 10.63 12.41 26.40
CA PHE A 22 9.43 12.29 25.57
C PHE A 22 9.64 12.70 24.10
N ALA A 23 10.67 13.50 23.77
CA ALA A 23 10.93 13.95 22.40
C ALA A 23 11.14 12.76 21.43
N ARG A 24 11.84 11.72 21.88
CA ARG A 24 12.11 10.53 21.05
C ARG A 24 10.86 9.67 20.84
N GLU A 25 10.07 9.47 21.89
CA GLU A 25 8.81 8.72 21.86
C GLU A 25 7.81 9.31 20.86
N VAL A 26 7.64 10.64 20.85
CA VAL A 26 6.68 11.32 19.96
C VAL A 26 7.05 11.11 18.49
N SER A 27 8.33 11.20 18.15
CA SER A 27 8.80 10.97 16.77
C SER A 27 8.55 9.54 16.30
N HIS A 28 8.71 8.56 17.19
CA HIS A 28 8.54 7.14 16.87
C HIS A 28 7.07 6.81 16.63
N VAL A 29 6.17 7.31 17.48
CA VAL A 29 4.71 7.13 17.31
C VAL A 29 4.23 7.75 15.99
N TYR A 30 4.73 8.93 15.63
CA TYR A 30 4.38 9.56 14.36
C TYR A 30 4.83 8.72 13.15
N ALA A 31 6.07 8.23 13.16
CA ALA A 31 6.58 7.36 12.10
C ALA A 31 5.77 6.06 11.98
N LEU A 32 5.44 5.45 13.13
CA LEU A 32 4.65 4.22 13.16
C LEU A 32 3.23 4.43 12.63
N HIS A 33 2.62 5.57 12.95
CA HIS A 33 1.31 5.93 12.41
C HIS A 33 1.35 6.11 10.89
N GLN A 34 2.40 6.74 10.36
CA GLN A 34 2.57 6.92 8.92
C GLN A 34 2.78 5.58 8.20
N GLU A 35 3.57 4.68 8.78
CA GLU A 35 3.76 3.33 8.25
C GLU A 35 2.45 2.52 8.25
N ASN A 36 1.67 2.62 9.33
CA ASN A 36 0.37 1.95 9.43
C ASN A 36 -0.60 2.40 8.33
N GLU A 37 -0.71 3.71 8.11
CA GLU A 37 -1.55 4.27 7.05
C GLU A 37 -1.08 3.83 5.66
N ARG A 38 0.24 3.79 5.42
CA ARG A 38 0.79 3.28 4.16
C ARG A 38 0.41 1.82 3.92
N VAL A 39 0.56 0.97 4.94
CA VAL A 39 0.25 -0.46 4.83
C VAL A 39 -1.25 -0.69 4.62
N LYS A 40 -2.11 0.08 5.28
CA LYS A 40 -3.56 0.03 5.06
C LYS A 40 -3.92 0.37 3.61
N MET A 41 -3.42 1.49 3.08
CA MET A 41 -3.69 1.87 1.69
C MET A 41 -3.23 0.79 0.71
N GLN A 42 -2.05 0.21 0.91
CA GLN A 42 -1.57 -0.91 0.09
C GLN A 42 -2.48 -2.14 0.20
N GLY A 43 -2.99 -2.44 1.40
CA GLY A 43 -3.94 -3.52 1.61
C GLY A 43 -5.25 -3.31 0.85
N GLU A 44 -5.81 -2.10 0.90
CA GLU A 44 -7.03 -1.74 0.19
C GLU A 44 -6.84 -1.80 -1.34
N GLU A 45 -5.71 -1.31 -1.86
CA GLU A 45 -5.38 -1.41 -3.28
C GLU A 45 -5.27 -2.88 -3.74
N LEU A 46 -4.59 -3.73 -2.95
CA LEU A 46 -4.46 -5.16 -3.22
C LEU A 46 -5.82 -5.87 -3.19
N GLU A 47 -6.67 -5.53 -2.24
CA GLU A 47 -8.01 -6.12 -2.13
C GLU A 47 -8.89 -5.74 -3.34
N GLN A 48 -8.85 -4.49 -3.77
CA GLN A 48 -9.54 -4.03 -4.97
C GLN A 48 -9.02 -4.74 -6.23
N ALA A 49 -7.70 -4.83 -6.40
CA ALA A 49 -7.09 -5.53 -7.52
C ALA A 49 -7.47 -7.02 -7.53
N ASN A 50 -7.48 -7.66 -6.36
CA ASN A 50 -7.89 -9.06 -6.23
C ASN A 50 -9.38 -9.26 -6.57
N ALA A 51 -10.26 -8.36 -6.13
CA ALA A 51 -11.68 -8.39 -6.49
C ALA A 51 -11.90 -8.22 -8.00
N GLU A 52 -11.15 -7.34 -8.66
CA GLU A 52 -11.21 -7.17 -10.11
C GLU A 52 -10.73 -8.42 -10.85
N LEU A 53 -9.59 -8.99 -10.44
CA LEU A 53 -9.07 -10.23 -11.00
C LEU A 53 -10.04 -11.40 -10.81
N SER A 54 -10.66 -11.52 -9.64
CA SER A 54 -11.64 -12.57 -9.38
C SER A 54 -12.86 -12.42 -10.30
N LYS A 55 -13.36 -11.19 -10.50
CA LYS A 55 -14.44 -10.94 -11.46
C LYS A 55 -14.04 -11.31 -12.89
N LYS A 56 -12.82 -11.00 -13.31
CA LYS A 56 -12.29 -11.40 -14.62
C LYS A 56 -12.26 -12.92 -14.77
N ILE A 57 -11.79 -13.63 -13.74
CA ILE A 57 -11.77 -15.10 -13.72
C ILE A 57 -13.18 -15.67 -13.85
N ASP A 58 -14.15 -15.12 -13.12
CA ASP A 58 -15.53 -15.59 -13.18
C ASP A 58 -16.16 -15.34 -14.56
N LEU A 59 -15.95 -14.15 -15.14
CA LEU A 59 -16.40 -13.83 -16.50
C LEU A 59 -15.80 -14.79 -17.54
N ILE A 60 -14.51 -15.09 -17.44
CA ILE A 60 -13.84 -16.05 -18.31
C ILE A 60 -14.48 -17.45 -18.14
N LYS A 61 -14.78 -17.89 -16.92
CA LYS A 61 -15.35 -19.22 -16.67
C LYS A 61 -16.79 -19.36 -17.14
N THR A 62 -17.60 -18.30 -17.06
CA THR A 62 -19.03 -18.36 -17.36
C THR A 62 -19.34 -18.04 -18.83
N ASP A 63 -18.57 -17.18 -19.49
CA ASP A 63 -18.79 -16.78 -20.88
C ASP A 63 -17.68 -17.29 -21.81
N LYS A 64 -18.00 -18.35 -22.58
CA LYS A 64 -17.09 -18.94 -23.56
C LYS A 64 -16.67 -17.97 -24.67
N ALA A 65 -17.51 -17.01 -25.05
CA ALA A 65 -17.17 -16.02 -26.08
C ALA A 65 -16.21 -14.95 -25.53
N TYR A 66 -16.40 -14.56 -24.26
CA TYR A 66 -15.48 -13.65 -23.58
C TYR A 66 -14.10 -14.29 -23.32
N MET A 67 -14.09 -15.57 -22.94
CA MET A 67 -12.87 -16.38 -22.82
C MET A 67 -12.09 -16.44 -24.15
N GLU A 68 -12.77 -16.74 -25.26
CA GLU A 68 -12.14 -16.82 -26.59
C GLU A 68 -11.55 -15.47 -27.02
N LYS A 69 -12.22 -14.36 -26.68
CA LYS A 69 -11.71 -13.01 -26.92
C LYS A 69 -10.44 -12.71 -26.12
N ILE A 70 -10.40 -12.96 -24.80
CA ILE A 70 -9.19 -12.77 -23.97
C ILE A 70 -8.03 -13.64 -24.46
N ILE A 71 -8.29 -14.90 -24.80
CA ILE A 71 -7.27 -15.83 -25.31
C ILE A 71 -6.64 -15.31 -26.60
N ARG A 72 -7.45 -14.69 -27.47
CA ARG A 72 -7.00 -14.14 -28.76
C ARG A 72 -6.29 -12.79 -28.60
N ASP A 73 -6.77 -11.93 -27.70
CA ASP A 73 -6.28 -10.56 -27.50
C ASP A 73 -5.06 -10.49 -26.57
N GLU A 74 -5.08 -11.20 -25.43
CA GLU A 74 -4.00 -11.14 -24.43
C GLU A 74 -2.95 -12.26 -24.59
N LEU A 75 -3.38 -13.46 -25.00
CA LEU A 75 -2.48 -14.61 -25.12
C LEU A 75 -2.04 -14.88 -26.56
N GLY A 76 -2.61 -14.19 -27.55
CA GLY A 76 -2.30 -14.38 -28.97
C GLY A 76 -2.57 -15.80 -29.48
N MET A 77 -3.37 -16.59 -28.74
CA MET A 77 -3.66 -17.97 -29.06
C MET A 77 -4.81 -18.05 -30.08
N ILE A 78 -4.65 -18.93 -31.07
CA ILE A 78 -5.63 -19.19 -32.13
C ILE A 78 -6.22 -20.59 -31.99
N LYS A 79 -7.44 -20.79 -32.50
CA LYS A 79 -8.16 -22.07 -32.39
C LYS A 79 -7.47 -23.14 -33.24
N THR A 80 -7.59 -24.40 -32.84
CA THR A 80 -7.04 -25.54 -33.59
C THR A 80 -7.63 -25.55 -35.01
N GLY A 81 -6.82 -25.24 -36.03
CA GLY A 81 -7.23 -25.17 -37.44
C GLY A 81 -7.25 -23.76 -38.05
N GLU A 82 -7.02 -22.69 -37.29
CA GLU A 82 -6.88 -21.33 -37.82
C GLU A 82 -5.47 -21.10 -38.43
N LYS A 83 -5.38 -20.31 -39.51
CA LYS A 83 -4.10 -19.97 -40.18
C LYS A 83 -3.85 -18.46 -40.06
N ILE A 84 -2.68 -18.10 -39.55
CA ILE A 84 -2.23 -16.70 -39.47
C ILE A 84 -1.71 -16.28 -40.84
N TYR A 85 -2.41 -15.35 -41.50
CA TYR A 85 -1.92 -14.69 -42.71
C TYR A 85 -1.10 -13.46 -42.30
N ARG A 86 0.21 -13.49 -42.57
CA ARG A 86 1.08 -12.34 -42.37
C ARG A 86 1.39 -11.75 -43.75
N PHE A 87 0.82 -10.58 -44.04
CA PHE A 87 1.17 -9.84 -45.24
C PHE A 87 2.55 -9.19 -45.01
N LYS A 88 3.52 -9.49 -45.87
CA LYS A 88 4.78 -8.74 -45.93
C LYS A 88 4.50 -7.48 -46.75
N GLU A 89 4.80 -6.31 -46.17
CA GLU A 89 5.08 -5.12 -46.98
C GLU A 89 6.39 -5.30 -47.76
#